data_AF-A0A850A5F4-F1
#
_entry.id   AF-A0A850A5F4-F1
#
_cell.length_a   1.000
_cell.length_b   1.000
_cell.length_c   1.000
_cell.angle_alpha   90.00
_cell.angle_beta   90.00
_cell.angle_gamma   90.00
#
_symmetry.space_group_name_H-M   'P 1'
#
loop_
_entity.id
_entity.type
_entity.pdbx_description
1 polymer ?
#
loop_
_entity_poly.entity_id
_entity_poly.type
_entity_poly.pdbx_seq_one_letter_code
_entity_poly.pdbx_strand_id
1 'polypeptide(L)'
;MTFVKSGGNGKGGQKNHGDFEYSEEVFAKVEQGTVISGFELRQNYPNPFNPRTAIQFAIPADHTGEIRLQVFDASGKPVKTLARGAWSPGTHTVEWNGTNEAGQPAASGVYYYVLKTGSLSLSKKMVFLR
;
A
#
# COMPACT_ATOMS: atom_id res chain seq x y z
N MET A 1 39.18 -0.65 46.41
CA MET A 1 40.40 0.17 46.57
C MET A 1 39.96 1.59 46.88
N THR A 2 40.06 1.99 48.14
CA THR A 2 39.70 3.32 48.67
C THR A 2 40.73 4.36 48.28
N PHE A 3 40.37 5.63 48.01
CA PHE A 3 41.08 6.82 48.52
C PHE A 3 40.18 8.08 48.52
N VAL A 4 40.29 8.86 49.60
CA VAL A 4 39.59 10.12 49.91
C VAL A 4 40.65 11.20 50.15
N LYS A 5 40.43 12.46 49.71
CA LYS A 5 40.95 13.74 50.28
C LYS A 5 40.38 14.90 49.43
N SER A 6 39.64 15.89 49.95
CA SER A 6 39.96 17.01 50.87
C SER A 6 40.76 18.16 50.25
N GLY A 7 40.04 19.26 49.94
CA GLY A 7 40.38 20.65 50.28
C GLY A 7 41.42 21.39 49.44
N GLY A 8 41.08 22.61 48.98
CA GLY A 8 42.09 23.60 48.57
C GLY A 8 41.61 24.62 47.54
N ASN A 9 41.30 25.82 48.01
CA ASN A 9 40.87 27.01 47.28
C ASN A 9 42.00 27.58 46.39
N GLY A 10 41.70 28.02 45.16
CA GLY A 10 42.69 28.57 44.22
C GLY A 10 42.06 29.34 43.07
N LYS A 11 42.16 30.66 43.17
CA LYS A 11 41.48 31.69 42.37
C LYS A 11 41.78 31.66 40.87
N GLY A 12 40.74 31.97 40.10
CA GLY A 12 40.71 33.17 39.25
C GLY A 12 41.40 33.09 37.89
N GLY A 13 40.58 33.02 36.83
CA GLY A 13 40.98 33.05 35.43
C GLY A 13 40.62 31.71 34.78
N GLN A 14 39.91 31.63 33.67
CA GLN A 14 39.67 32.60 32.63
C GLN A 14 38.61 31.94 31.72
N LYS A 15 37.67 32.73 31.17
CA LYS A 15 36.83 32.39 30.00
C LYS A 15 35.75 31.32 30.25
N ASN A 16 34.53 31.78 30.55
CA ASN A 16 33.32 30.96 30.44
C ASN A 16 33.05 30.70 28.96
N HIS A 17 33.62 29.63 28.42
CA HIS A 17 33.12 29.01 27.20
C HIS A 17 32.76 27.58 27.55
N GLY A 18 31.45 27.35 27.64
CA GLY A 18 30.84 26.07 27.93
C GLY A 18 29.38 26.20 27.51
N ASP A 19 29.18 26.43 26.22
CA ASP A 19 27.90 26.17 25.58
C ASP A 19 27.63 24.67 25.79
N PHE A 20 26.86 24.36 26.82
CA PHE A 20 26.28 23.04 26.96
C PHE A 20 24.99 23.05 26.14
N GLU A 21 25.18 22.90 24.83
CA GLU A 21 24.12 22.58 23.88
C GLU A 21 23.60 21.18 24.25
N TYR A 22 22.53 21.12 25.04
CA TYR A 22 21.77 19.90 25.22
C TYR A 22 21.06 19.62 23.91
N SER A 23 21.59 18.66 23.15
CA SER A 23 20.97 18.17 21.92
C SER A 23 19.57 17.69 22.21
N GLU A 24 18.55 18.26 21.54
CA GLU A 24 17.26 17.61 21.49
C GLU A 24 17.45 16.22 20.89
N GLU A 25 17.10 15.19 21.64
CA GLU A 25 17.06 13.83 21.12
C GLU A 25 16.22 13.84 19.84
N VAL A 26 16.86 13.52 18.71
CA VAL A 26 16.17 13.38 17.43
C VAL A 26 15.29 12.14 17.54
N PHE A 27 14.07 12.32 18.02
CA PHE A 27 13.02 11.31 17.88
C PHE A 27 12.71 11.21 16.39
N ALA A 28 13.35 10.25 15.73
CA ALA A 28 12.94 9.84 14.40
C ALA A 28 11.45 9.52 14.47
N LYS A 29 10.64 10.34 13.79
CA LYS A 29 9.21 10.12 13.63
C LYS A 29 9.07 8.83 12.85
N VAL A 30 8.91 7.71 13.55
CA VAL A 30 8.59 6.43 12.92
C VAL A 30 7.22 6.62 12.30
N GLU A 31 7.19 6.84 10.98
CA GLU A 31 5.94 6.71 10.24
C GLU A 31 5.52 5.26 10.40
N GLN A 32 4.56 5.02 11.30
CA GLN A 32 3.93 3.72 11.40
C GLN A 32 3.29 3.44 10.05
N GLY A 33 3.98 2.67 9.21
CA GLY A 33 3.46 2.23 7.93
C GLY A 33 2.10 1.60 8.18
N THR A 34 1.08 2.10 7.48
CA THR A 34 -0.30 1.63 7.64
C THR A 34 -0.34 0.11 7.54
N VAL A 35 -0.53 -0.56 8.67
CA VAL A 35 -0.69 -2.01 8.69
C VAL A 35 -2.03 -2.32 8.06
N ILE A 36 -2.00 -2.91 6.86
CA ILE A 36 -3.19 -3.38 6.18
C ILE A 36 -3.65 -4.66 6.92
N SER A 37 -4.74 -4.54 7.67
CA SER A 37 -5.25 -5.63 8.51
C SER A 37 -6.14 -6.62 7.75
N GLY A 38 -6.51 -6.31 6.51
CA GLY A 38 -7.36 -7.17 5.69
C GLY A 38 -7.27 -6.87 4.21
N PHE A 39 -7.86 -7.75 3.40
CA PHE A 39 -7.99 -7.50 1.98
C PHE A 39 -8.94 -6.35 1.69
N GLU A 40 -8.55 -5.49 0.76
CA GLU A 40 -9.41 -4.42 0.26
C GLU A 40 -9.47 -4.44 -1.26
N LEU A 41 -10.62 -4.11 -1.83
CA LEU A 41 -10.81 -3.89 -3.25
C LEU A 41 -11.50 -2.54 -3.46
N ARG A 42 -10.76 -1.57 -3.97
CA ARG A 42 -11.26 -0.20 -4.14
C ARG A 42 -12.04 -0.06 -5.43
N GLN A 43 -12.88 0.97 -5.49
CA GLN A 43 -13.55 1.35 -6.73
C GLN A 43 -12.51 1.76 -7.78
N ASN A 44 -12.67 1.28 -9.01
CA ASN A 44 -11.81 1.66 -10.12
C ASN A 44 -11.94 3.15 -10.43
N TYR A 45 -10.86 3.79 -10.87
CA TYR A 45 -10.87 5.19 -11.28
C TYR A 45 -10.10 5.38 -12.59
N PRO A 46 -10.66 6.12 -13.57
CA PRO A 46 -12.02 6.70 -13.57
C PRO A 46 -13.14 5.64 -13.65
N ASN A 47 -14.38 6.02 -13.29
CA ASN A 47 -15.58 5.22 -13.52
C ASN A 47 -16.80 6.15 -13.70
N PRO A 48 -17.45 6.21 -14.87
CA PRO A 48 -17.16 5.45 -16.10
C PRO A 48 -15.78 5.74 -16.68
N PHE A 49 -15.23 4.83 -17.49
CA PHE A 49 -13.88 4.97 -18.07
C PHE A 49 -13.85 4.76 -19.59
N ASN A 50 -12.83 5.33 -20.26
CA ASN A 50 -12.56 5.17 -21.70
C ASN A 50 -11.07 5.37 -22.03
N PRO A 51 -10.34 4.37 -22.58
CA PRO A 51 -10.54 2.94 -22.41
C PRO A 51 -9.78 2.37 -21.21
N ARG A 52 -9.06 3.22 -20.46
CA ARG A 52 -8.22 2.79 -19.33
C ARG A 52 -8.83 3.16 -17.99
N THR A 53 -8.72 2.25 -17.03
CA THR A 53 -9.01 2.49 -15.62
C THR A 53 -7.96 1.80 -14.75
N ALA A 54 -7.65 2.40 -13.61
CA ALA A 54 -6.87 1.77 -12.57
C ALA A 54 -7.78 1.05 -11.56
N ILE A 55 -7.35 -0.13 -11.09
CA ILE A 55 -7.98 -0.91 -10.04
C ILE A 55 -6.96 -1.09 -8.93
N GLN A 56 -7.28 -0.55 -7.74
CA GLN A 56 -6.45 -0.66 -6.56
C GLN A 56 -7.00 -1.73 -5.60
N PHE A 57 -6.12 -2.58 -5.09
CA PHE A 57 -6.42 -3.56 -4.05
C PHE A 57 -5.30 -3.65 -3.02
N ALA A 58 -5.62 -4.17 -1.84
CA ALA A 58 -4.69 -4.33 -0.75
C ALA A 58 -4.61 -5.78 -0.28
N ILE A 59 -3.39 -6.24 0.04
CA ILE A 59 -3.08 -7.56 0.59
C ILE A 59 -2.56 -7.38 2.01
N PRO A 60 -3.12 -8.06 3.02
CA PRO A 60 -2.69 -7.90 4.40
C PRO A 60 -1.32 -8.53 4.67
N ALA A 61 -0.63 -8.03 5.70
CA ALA A 61 0.76 -8.37 6.01
C ALA A 61 1.00 -9.88 6.29
N ASP A 62 -0.02 -10.58 6.78
CA ASP A 62 0.02 -12.00 7.14
C ASP A 62 -0.38 -12.93 6.00
N HIS A 63 -0.74 -12.40 4.83
CA HIS A 63 -1.17 -13.21 3.70
C HIS A 63 0.00 -13.89 2.98
N THR A 64 -0.13 -15.20 2.76
CA THR A 64 0.87 -16.04 2.06
C THR A 64 0.29 -16.81 0.87
N GLY A 65 -1.00 -16.62 0.56
CA GLY A 65 -1.70 -17.34 -0.49
C GLY A 65 -1.59 -16.68 -1.87
N GLU A 66 -2.20 -17.32 -2.87
CA GLU A 66 -2.38 -16.71 -4.18
C GLU A 66 -3.61 -15.80 -4.22
N ILE A 67 -3.52 -14.76 -5.03
CA ILE A 67 -4.65 -13.92 -5.41
C ILE A 67 -5.00 -14.13 -6.88
N ARG A 68 -6.23 -13.79 -7.23
CA ARG A 68 -6.68 -13.69 -8.62
C ARG A 68 -7.63 -12.53 -8.78
N LEU A 69 -7.26 -11.56 -9.62
CA LEU A 69 -8.10 -10.44 -10.01
C LEU A 69 -8.56 -10.63 -11.46
N GLN A 70 -9.87 -10.78 -11.65
CA GLN A 70 -10.47 -11.05 -12.96
C GLN A 70 -11.63 -10.12 -13.27
N VAL A 71 -11.76 -9.75 -14.54
CA VAL A 71 -12.86 -9.00 -15.12
C VAL A 71 -13.88 -9.96 -15.74
N PHE A 72 -15.15 -9.67 -15.52
CA PHE A 72 -16.31 -10.40 -16.03
C PHE A 72 -17.29 -9.42 -16.68
N ASP A 73 -17.99 -9.87 -17.71
CA ASP A 73 -19.11 -9.11 -18.27
C ASP A 73 -20.38 -9.24 -17.39
N ALA A 74 -21.46 -8.56 -17.79
CA ALA A 74 -22.73 -8.56 -17.06
C ALA A 74 -23.39 -9.94 -16.94
N SER A 75 -23.03 -10.91 -17.80
CA SER A 75 -23.53 -12.29 -17.73
C SER A 75 -22.68 -13.18 -16.81
N GLY A 76 -21.59 -12.65 -16.25
CA GLY A 76 -20.64 -13.42 -15.44
C GLY A 76 -19.62 -14.21 -16.26
N LYS A 77 -19.53 -13.97 -17.57
CA LYS A 77 -18.51 -14.60 -18.41
C LYS A 77 -17.15 -13.91 -18.17
N PRO A 78 -16.06 -14.67 -17.98
CA PRO A 78 -14.73 -14.10 -17.81
C PRO A 78 -14.27 -13.39 -19.08
N VAL A 79 -13.73 -12.19 -18.91
CA VAL A 79 -13.26 -11.31 -19.99
C VAL A 79 -11.74 -11.21 -19.99
N LYS A 80 -11.14 -11.00 -18.81
CA LYS A 80 -9.68 -10.82 -18.67
C LYS A 80 -9.19 -11.08 -17.25
N THR A 81 -8.02 -11.67 -17.12
CA THR A 81 -7.28 -11.81 -15.86
C THR A 81 -6.25 -10.69 -15.77
N LEU A 82 -6.33 -9.87 -14.72
CA LEU A 82 -5.45 -8.70 -14.54
C LEU A 82 -4.26 -9.01 -13.62
N ALA A 83 -4.47 -9.88 -12.64
CA ALA A 83 -3.43 -10.35 -11.73
C ALA A 83 -3.71 -11.78 -11.29
N ARG A 84 -2.65 -12.60 -11.15
CA ARG A 84 -2.73 -13.98 -10.68
C ARG A 84 -1.43 -14.39 -9.98
N GLY A 85 -1.54 -15.24 -8.96
CA GLY A 85 -0.39 -15.88 -8.30
C GLY A 85 -0.09 -15.27 -6.93
N ALA A 86 1.12 -15.51 -6.43
CA ALA A 86 1.60 -14.93 -5.19
C ALA A 86 1.98 -13.46 -5.40
N TRP A 87 1.47 -12.58 -4.54
CA TRP A 87 1.75 -11.14 -4.54
C TRP A 87 2.15 -10.72 -3.13
N SER A 88 3.17 -9.86 -3.01
CA SER A 88 3.62 -9.36 -1.71
C SER A 88 2.52 -8.59 -0.98
N PRO A 89 2.47 -8.61 0.36
CA PRO A 89 1.60 -7.73 1.11
C PRO A 89 1.78 -6.25 0.76
N GLY A 90 0.71 -5.47 0.90
CA GLY A 90 0.68 -4.04 0.58
C GLY A 90 -0.39 -3.66 -0.43
N THR A 91 -0.34 -2.41 -0.89
CA THR A 91 -1.27 -1.85 -1.87
C THR A 91 -0.74 -2.02 -3.28
N HIS A 92 -1.59 -2.54 -4.16
CA HIS A 92 -1.29 -2.78 -5.57
C HIS A 92 -2.27 -2.05 -6.46
N THR A 93 -1.80 -1.60 -7.62
CA THR A 93 -2.62 -0.99 -8.65
C THR A 93 -2.35 -1.70 -9.97
N VAL A 94 -3.42 -2.17 -10.63
CA VAL A 94 -3.35 -2.73 -11.98
C VAL A 94 -4.26 -1.95 -12.90
N GLU A 95 -3.93 -1.92 -14.19
CA GLU A 95 -4.73 -1.24 -15.20
C GLU A 95 -5.54 -2.24 -16.02
N TRP A 96 -6.79 -1.88 -16.34
CA TRP A 96 -7.53 -2.50 -17.43
C TRP A 96 -7.75 -1.50 -18.55
N ASN A 97 -7.42 -1.91 -19.77
CA ASN A 97 -7.51 -1.10 -20.99
C ASN A 97 -8.73 -1.44 -21.86
N GLY A 98 -9.77 -2.04 -21.29
CA GLY A 98 -11.00 -2.37 -22.02
C GLY A 98 -10.85 -3.46 -23.07
N THR A 99 -9.88 -4.38 -22.92
CA THR A 99 -9.68 -5.52 -23.83
C THR A 99 -9.94 -6.86 -23.16
N ASN A 100 -10.23 -7.90 -23.95
CA ASN A 100 -10.30 -9.29 -23.48
C ASN A 100 -8.91 -9.97 -23.43
N GLU A 101 -8.87 -11.26 -23.10
CA GLU A 101 -7.64 -12.06 -23.08
C GLU A 101 -6.91 -12.11 -24.44
N ALA A 102 -7.64 -12.07 -25.56
CA ALA A 102 -7.07 -12.04 -26.91
C ALA A 102 -6.59 -10.65 -27.34
N GLY A 103 -6.65 -9.64 -26.45
CA GLY A 103 -6.30 -8.26 -26.76
C GLY A 103 -7.33 -7.52 -27.61
N GLN A 104 -8.49 -8.12 -27.88
CA GLN A 104 -9.56 -7.50 -28.66
C GLN A 104 -10.36 -6.53 -27.78
N PRO A 105 -10.83 -5.39 -28.32
CA PRO A 105 -11.69 -4.46 -27.58
C PRO A 105 -12.95 -5.15 -27.04
N ALA A 106 -13.28 -4.89 -25.79
CA ALA A 106 -14.56 -5.23 -25.20
C ALA A 106 -15.65 -4.23 -25.67
N ALA A 107 -16.92 -4.62 -25.55
CA ALA A 107 -18.03 -3.74 -25.85
C ALA A 107 -18.25 -2.70 -24.73
N SER A 108 -18.87 -1.57 -25.05
CA SER A 108 -19.36 -0.64 -24.02
C SER A 108 -20.40 -1.33 -23.14
N GLY A 109 -20.36 -1.09 -21.83
CA GLY A 109 -21.31 -1.72 -20.91
C GLY A 109 -20.84 -1.84 -19.48
N VAL A 110 -21.59 -2.63 -18.72
CA VAL A 110 -21.30 -2.94 -17.32
C VAL A 110 -20.41 -4.17 -17.24
N TYR A 111 -19.36 -4.05 -16.41
CA TYR A 111 -18.44 -5.11 -16.08
C TYR A 111 -18.27 -5.22 -14.57
N TYR A 112 -17.76 -6.36 -14.13
CA TYR A 112 -17.40 -6.61 -12.75
C TYR A 112 -15.94 -7.03 -12.68
N TYR A 113 -15.21 -6.57 -11.68
CA TYR A 113 -13.92 -7.14 -11.35
C TYR A 113 -13.98 -7.78 -9.97
N VAL A 114 -13.35 -8.95 -9.86
CA VAL A 114 -13.43 -9.83 -8.70
C VAL A 114 -12.03 -10.21 -8.26
N LEU A 115 -11.68 -9.88 -7.02
CA LEU A 115 -10.48 -10.34 -6.34
C LEU A 115 -10.83 -11.57 -5.51
N LYS A 116 -10.16 -12.70 -5.79
CA LYS A 116 -10.32 -13.96 -5.06
C LYS A 116 -9.02 -14.40 -4.40
N THR A 117 -9.12 -14.96 -3.22
CA THR A 117 -8.03 -15.61 -2.49
C THR A 117 -8.57 -16.56 -1.43
N GLY A 118 -8.13 -17.82 -1.42
CA GLY A 118 -8.72 -18.84 -0.55
C GLY A 118 -10.25 -18.90 -0.65
N SER A 119 -10.94 -18.71 0.49
CA SER A 119 -12.40 -18.62 0.58
C SER A 119 -12.96 -17.19 0.39
N LEU A 120 -12.10 -16.17 0.34
CA LEU A 120 -12.50 -14.78 0.19
C LEU A 120 -12.75 -14.42 -1.29
N SER A 121 -13.81 -13.66 -1.52
CA SER A 121 -14.14 -13.06 -2.81
C SER A 121 -14.67 -11.64 -2.61
N LEU A 122 -13.95 -10.65 -3.14
CA LEU A 122 -14.37 -9.24 -3.17
C LEU A 122 -14.70 -8.85 -4.61
N SER A 123 -15.77 -8.08 -4.81
CA SER A 123 -16.16 -7.64 -6.16
C SER A 123 -16.62 -6.20 -6.20
N LYS A 124 -16.47 -5.57 -7.36
CA LYS A 124 -16.91 -4.20 -7.65
C LYS A 124 -17.38 -4.11 -9.10
N LYS A 125 -18.32 -3.19 -9.34
CA LYS A 125 -18.91 -2.89 -10.65
C LYS A 125 -18.16 -1.73 -11.30
N MET A 126 -17.97 -1.79 -12.61
CA MET A 126 -17.43 -0.68 -13.43
C MET A 126 -18.23 -0.50 -14.72
N VAL A 127 -18.18 0.71 -15.28
CA VAL A 127 -18.85 1.07 -16.53
C VAL A 127 -17.80 1.47 -17.56
N PHE A 128 -17.73 0.70 -18.64
CA PHE A 128 -16.83 0.95 -19.77
C PHE A 128 -17.57 1.71 -20.87
N LEU A 129 -17.00 2.82 -21.32
CA LEU A 129 -17.44 3.59 -22.46
C LEU A 129 -16.38 3.49 -23.57
N ARG A 130 -16.80 3.02 -24.74
CA ARG A 130 -16.05 3.02 -25.99
C ARG A 130 -16.90 3.64 -27.08
#